data_AF-A0A2U8FD77-F1
#
_entry.id   AF-A0A2U8FD77-F1
#
_cell.length_a   1.000
_cell.length_b   1.000
_cell.length_c   1.000
_cell.angle_alpha   90.00
_cell.angle_beta   90.00
_cell.angle_gamma   90.00
#
_symmetry.space_group_name_H-M   'P 1'
#
loop_
_entity.id
_entity.type
_entity.pdbx_description
1 polymer ?
#
loop_
_entity_poly.entity_id
_entity_poly.type
_entity_poly.pdbx_seq_one_letter_code
_entity_poly.pdbx_strand_id
1 'polypeptide(L)'
;MEAQITYQGKILYPCIMANESCFVYEEKGFFALAPANLITGKECDMKYLTGFLNSSFVYFLMREFYMGGGIEGELKTNNLLKLPIPKTTKANQHIVNQIIALVDEILKLKAKDSTFDISVLESQIDKLVYKLYNLNQSEIKIIEK
;
A
#
# COMPACT_ATOMS: atom_id res chain seq x y z
N MET A 1 31.95 -7.71 -18.01
CA MET A 1 31.27 -7.82 -16.71
C MET A 1 29.79 -7.75 -17.00
N GLU A 2 29.09 -8.88 -17.00
CA GLU A 2 27.65 -8.90 -17.27
C GLU A 2 26.93 -8.22 -16.09
N ALA A 3 26.04 -7.28 -16.38
CA ALA A 3 25.24 -6.65 -15.35
C ALA A 3 24.33 -7.73 -14.75
N GLN A 4 24.52 -8.03 -13.47
CA GLN A 4 23.65 -8.95 -12.74
C GLN A 4 22.26 -8.31 -12.64
N ILE A 5 21.33 -8.74 -13.49
CA ILE A 5 19.95 -8.28 -13.47
C ILE A 5 19.32 -8.80 -12.17
N THR A 6 19.14 -7.91 -11.20
CA THR A 6 18.47 -8.22 -9.94
C THR A 6 17.03 -7.74 -10.03
N TYR A 7 16.08 -8.63 -9.77
CA TYR A 7 14.66 -8.30 -9.74
C TYR A 7 14.37 -7.37 -8.55
N GLN A 8 13.76 -6.20 -8.81
CA GLN A 8 13.53 -5.16 -7.80
C GLN A 8 12.17 -5.28 -7.09
N GLY A 9 11.40 -6.33 -7.38
CA GLY A 9 10.03 -6.48 -6.90
C GLY A 9 9.02 -5.58 -7.63
N LYS A 10 7.73 -5.86 -7.44
CA LYS A 10 6.61 -5.06 -7.95
C LYS A 10 5.44 -5.10 -6.99
N ILE A 11 4.52 -4.13 -7.10
CA ILE A 11 3.23 -4.19 -6.41
C ILE A 11 2.19 -4.69 -7.40
N LEU A 12 1.40 -5.69 -7.01
CA LEU A 12 0.27 -6.20 -7.75
C LEU A 12 -1.04 -5.79 -7.08
N TYR A 13 -2.05 -5.47 -7.90
CA TYR A 13 -3.37 -5.15 -7.38
C TYR A 13 -4.49 -5.48 -8.39
N PRO A 14 -5.67 -5.94 -7.92
CA PRO A 14 -6.83 -6.18 -8.78
C PRO A 14 -7.48 -4.88 -9.25
N CYS A 15 -8.28 -4.96 -10.32
CA CYS A 15 -9.12 -3.84 -10.78
C CYS A 15 -10.27 -3.50 -9.81
N ILE A 16 -10.70 -4.47 -8.97
CA ILE A 16 -11.86 -4.34 -8.08
C ILE A 16 -11.44 -4.58 -6.64
N MET A 17 -11.77 -3.65 -5.74
CA MET A 17 -11.45 -3.62 -4.30
C MET A 17 -12.68 -3.20 -3.48
N ALA A 18 -13.78 -3.93 -3.64
CA ALA A 18 -15.08 -3.56 -3.09
C ALA A 18 -15.13 -3.55 -1.55
N ASN A 19 -14.32 -4.36 -0.88
CA ASN A 19 -14.40 -4.53 0.57
C ASN A 19 -13.16 -4.03 1.33
N GLU A 20 -11.99 -4.10 0.70
CA GLU A 20 -10.70 -3.74 1.33
C GLU A 20 -9.67 -3.34 0.27
N SER A 21 -8.60 -2.68 0.70
CA SER A 21 -7.43 -2.42 -0.14
C SER A 21 -6.65 -3.71 -0.38
N CYS A 22 -6.32 -4.00 -1.64
CA CYS A 22 -5.60 -5.23 -2.02
C CYS A 22 -4.32 -4.92 -2.81
N PHE A 23 -3.27 -4.45 -2.15
CA PHE A 23 -1.96 -4.24 -2.77
C PHE A 23 -0.94 -5.23 -2.23
N VAL A 24 -0.34 -6.04 -3.11
CA VAL A 24 0.61 -7.09 -2.73
C VAL A 24 2.00 -6.74 -3.22
N TYR A 25 2.98 -6.67 -2.31
CA TYR A 25 4.39 -6.62 -2.70
C TYR A 25 4.87 -8.02 -3.11
N GLU A 26 5.37 -8.12 -4.33
CA GLU A 26 5.79 -9.37 -4.98
C GLU A 26 7.28 -9.29 -5.33
N GLU A 27 8.11 -10.07 -4.63
CA GLU A 27 9.58 -10.07 -4.77
C GLU A 27 10.15 -11.39 -5.35
N LYS A 28 9.30 -12.37 -5.66
CA LYS A 28 9.69 -13.73 -6.12
C LYS A 28 9.67 -13.90 -7.64
N GLY A 29 9.23 -12.89 -8.40
CA GLY A 29 9.18 -12.89 -9.86
C GLY A 29 7.91 -13.51 -10.46
N PHE A 30 6.81 -13.59 -9.71
CA PHE A 30 5.55 -14.15 -10.23
C PHE A 30 4.96 -13.33 -11.39
N PHE A 31 4.28 -14.00 -12.32
CA PHE A 31 3.56 -13.33 -13.40
C PHE A 31 2.20 -12.79 -12.93
N ALA A 32 1.83 -11.61 -13.40
CA ALA A 32 0.50 -11.04 -13.18
C ALA A 32 -0.36 -11.32 -14.42
N LEU A 33 -1.47 -12.04 -14.24
CA LEU A 33 -2.43 -12.31 -15.30
C LEU A 33 -3.51 -11.22 -15.32
N ALA A 34 -3.96 -10.82 -16.49
CA ALA A 34 -5.09 -9.89 -16.62
C ALA A 34 -6.34 -10.45 -15.90
N PRO A 35 -7.10 -9.61 -15.16
CA PRO A 35 -7.06 -8.15 -15.12
C PRO A 35 -6.21 -7.54 -13.98
N ALA A 36 -5.16 -8.22 -13.49
CA ALA A 36 -4.26 -7.63 -12.49
C ALA A 36 -3.44 -6.48 -13.08
N ASN A 37 -3.29 -5.42 -12.29
CA ASN A 37 -2.42 -4.29 -12.59
C ASN A 37 -1.11 -4.41 -11.80
N LEU A 38 -0.08 -3.69 -12.26
CA LEU A 38 1.23 -3.67 -11.63
C LEU A 38 1.74 -2.23 -11.43
N ILE A 39 2.46 -2.01 -10.33
CA ILE A 39 3.21 -0.79 -10.06
C ILE A 39 4.69 -1.15 -9.96
N THR A 40 5.53 -0.41 -10.67
CA THR A 40 7.00 -0.47 -10.58
C THR A 40 7.53 0.95 -10.62
N GLY A 41 8.71 1.18 -10.05
CA GLY A 41 9.32 2.51 -10.03
C GLY A 41 10.49 2.60 -9.05
N LYS A 42 11.20 3.73 -9.09
CA LYS A 42 12.35 4.02 -8.22
C LYS A 42 12.19 5.31 -7.41
N GLU A 43 11.02 5.96 -7.50
CA GLU A 43 10.74 7.25 -6.84
C GLU A 43 10.61 7.12 -5.31
N CYS A 44 10.21 5.95 -4.82
CA CYS A 44 10.18 5.62 -3.40
C CYS A 44 10.36 4.11 -3.19
N ASP A 45 10.58 3.70 -1.95
CA ASP A 45 10.66 2.30 -1.57
C ASP A 45 9.30 1.61 -1.80
N MET A 46 9.31 0.48 -2.51
CA MET A 46 8.08 -0.26 -2.84
C MET A 46 7.38 -0.81 -1.59
N LYS A 47 8.11 -1.17 -0.54
CA LYS A 47 7.52 -1.64 0.72
C LYS A 47 6.84 -0.49 1.46
N TYR A 48 7.44 0.72 1.45
CA TYR A 48 6.76 1.91 1.95
C TYR A 48 5.46 2.16 1.20
N LEU A 49 5.50 2.12 -0.14
CA LEU A 49 4.31 2.32 -0.97
C LEU A 49 3.26 1.24 -0.71
N THR A 50 3.64 -0.02 -0.55
CA THR A 50 2.72 -1.11 -0.20
C THR A 50 2.04 -0.90 1.16
N GLY A 51 2.79 -0.53 2.20
CA GLY A 51 2.21 -0.24 3.51
C GLY A 51 1.27 0.97 3.45
N PHE A 52 1.68 2.03 2.75
CA PHE A 52 0.86 3.22 2.53
C PHE A 52 -0.46 2.89 1.82
N LEU A 53 -0.41 2.18 0.68
CA LEU A 53 -1.59 1.88 -0.15
C LEU A 53 -2.61 0.95 0.54
N ASN A 54 -2.15 0.12 1.49
CA ASN A 54 -3.04 -0.75 2.28
C ASN A 54 -3.51 -0.12 3.59
N SER A 55 -3.20 1.15 3.87
CA SER A 55 -3.71 1.80 5.07
C SER A 55 -5.20 2.15 4.95
N SER A 56 -5.90 2.13 6.07
CA SER A 56 -7.31 2.51 6.20
C SER A 56 -7.59 3.90 5.62
N PHE A 57 -6.69 4.86 5.85
CA PHE A 57 -6.82 6.21 5.31
C PHE A 57 -6.79 6.23 3.78
N VAL A 58 -5.86 5.50 3.18
CA VAL A 58 -5.76 5.44 1.72
C VAL A 58 -6.94 4.67 1.13
N TYR A 59 -7.40 3.61 1.80
CA TYR A 59 -8.62 2.91 1.39
C TYR A 59 -9.85 3.83 1.43
N PHE A 60 -10.03 4.59 2.52
CA PHE A 60 -11.07 5.60 2.66
C PHE A 60 -11.01 6.63 1.51
N LEU A 61 -9.84 7.21 1.24
CA LEU A 61 -9.67 8.16 0.14
C LEU A 61 -10.06 7.54 -1.20
N MET A 62 -9.60 6.31 -1.47
CA MET A 62 -9.93 5.61 -2.70
C MET A 62 -11.44 5.42 -2.84
N ARG A 63 -12.13 4.96 -1.80
CA ARG A 63 -13.57 4.74 -1.80
C ARG A 63 -14.37 6.01 -2.05
N GLU A 64 -13.99 7.11 -1.41
CA GLU A 64 -14.72 8.37 -1.48
C GLU A 64 -14.47 9.14 -2.78
N PHE A 65 -13.24 9.09 -3.32
CA PHE A 65 -12.81 10.06 -4.34
C PHE A 65 -12.21 9.45 -5.62
N TYR A 66 -11.70 8.22 -5.59
CA TYR A 66 -10.88 7.69 -6.70
C TYR A 66 -11.43 6.41 -7.34
N MET A 67 -12.22 5.63 -6.61
CA MET A 67 -12.92 4.46 -7.13
C MET A 67 -14.21 4.86 -7.84
N GLY A 68 -14.52 4.15 -8.91
CA GLY A 68 -15.65 4.42 -9.78
C GLY A 68 -15.37 3.99 -11.21
N GLY A 69 -16.44 3.76 -11.97
CA GLY A 69 -16.32 3.27 -13.34
C GLY A 69 -17.48 2.42 -13.84
N GLY A 70 -18.48 2.19 -12.98
CA GLY A 70 -19.68 1.41 -13.28
C GLY A 70 -19.82 0.18 -12.37
N ILE A 71 -18.74 -0.22 -11.71
CA ILE A 71 -18.71 -1.32 -10.74
C ILE A 71 -18.24 -0.80 -9.38
N GLU A 72 -18.85 -1.28 -8.30
CA GLU A 72 -18.45 -0.95 -6.93
C GLU A 72 -17.00 -1.40 -6.67
N GLY A 73 -16.20 -0.50 -6.10
CA GLY A 73 -14.78 -0.75 -5.80
C GLY A 73 -13.87 -0.80 -7.02
N GLU A 74 -14.36 -0.45 -8.22
CA GLU A 74 -13.50 -0.38 -9.42
C GLU A 74 -12.47 0.75 -9.28
N LEU A 75 -11.19 0.42 -9.39
CA LEU A 75 -10.09 1.37 -9.34
C LEU A 75 -9.37 1.43 -10.69
N LYS A 76 -9.57 2.54 -11.41
CA LYS A 76 -8.86 2.80 -12.66
C LYS A 76 -7.48 3.38 -12.40
N THR A 77 -6.47 2.91 -13.14
CA THR A 77 -5.07 3.34 -12.98
C THR A 77 -4.89 4.86 -13.11
N ASN A 78 -5.64 5.52 -13.99
CA ASN A 78 -5.60 6.98 -14.13
C ASN A 78 -6.11 7.74 -12.88
N ASN A 79 -6.96 7.12 -12.06
CA ASN A 79 -7.38 7.69 -10.78
C ASN A 79 -6.37 7.37 -9.67
N LEU A 80 -5.79 6.16 -9.68
CA LEU A 80 -4.72 5.79 -8.75
C LEU A 80 -3.52 6.76 -8.82
N LEU A 81 -3.15 7.20 -10.03
CA LEU A 81 -2.07 8.18 -10.25
C LEU A 81 -2.34 9.57 -9.64
N LYS A 82 -3.58 9.85 -9.22
CA LYS A 82 -3.97 11.13 -8.59
C LYS A 82 -3.89 11.07 -7.06
N LEU A 83 -3.57 9.91 -6.46
CA LEU A 83 -3.43 9.80 -5.01
C LEU A 83 -2.32 10.74 -4.52
N PRO A 84 -2.55 11.50 -3.42
CA PRO A 84 -1.58 12.43 -2.88
C PRO A 84 -0.52 11.70 -2.03
N ILE A 85 0.35 10.91 -2.66
CA ILE A 85 1.38 10.13 -1.97
C ILE A 85 2.41 11.07 -1.30
N PRO A 86 2.65 10.98 0.02
CA PRO A 86 3.63 11.81 0.70
C PRO A 86 5.04 11.53 0.18
N LYS A 87 5.73 12.58 -0.28
CA LYS A 87 7.13 12.46 -0.70
C LYS A 87 8.00 12.07 0.49
N THR A 88 8.99 11.22 0.23
CA THR A 88 9.99 10.88 1.24
C THR A 88 10.97 12.04 1.40
N THR A 89 11.11 12.54 2.62
CA THR A 89 11.97 13.66 2.99
C THR A 89 12.73 13.34 4.27
N LYS A 90 13.74 14.13 4.62
CA LYS A 90 14.48 13.95 5.88
C LYS A 90 13.57 14.02 7.12
N ALA A 91 12.50 14.82 7.07
CA ALA A 91 11.60 15.03 8.21
C ALA A 91 10.73 13.79 8.50
N ASN A 92 10.22 13.12 7.46
CA ASN A 92 9.36 11.94 7.60
C ASN A 92 10.07 10.60 7.39
N GLN A 93 11.38 10.59 7.11
CA GLN A 93 12.15 9.36 6.87
C GLN A 93 12.00 8.33 7.99
N HIS A 94 11.91 8.78 9.25
CA HIS A 94 11.72 7.88 10.39
C HIS A 94 10.38 7.13 10.34
N ILE A 95 9.29 7.80 9.93
CA ILE A 95 7.97 7.18 9.74
C ILE A 95 8.02 6.22 8.54
N VAL A 96 8.62 6.65 7.43
CA VAL A 96 8.80 5.81 6.23
C VAL A 96 9.54 4.51 6.59
N ASN A 97 10.63 4.60 7.34
CA ASN A 97 11.41 3.44 7.76
C ASN A 97 10.61 2.51 8.70
N GLN A 98 9.76 3.07 9.57
CA GLN A 98 8.89 2.27 10.44
C GLN A 98 7.84 1.50 9.61
N ILE A 99 7.24 2.14 8.61
CA ILE A 99 6.30 1.46 7.69
C ILE A 99 7.00 0.34 6.94
N ILE A 100 8.20 0.57 6.40
CA ILE A 100 8.99 -0.47 5.70
C ILE A 100 9.27 -1.64 6.63
N ALA A 101 9.71 -1.38 7.87
CA ALA A 101 10.01 -2.42 8.84
C ALA A 101 8.77 -3.26 9.21
N LEU A 102 7.60 -2.63 9.34
CA LEU A 102 6.33 -3.34 9.59
C LEU A 102 5.93 -4.20 8.39
N VAL A 103 6.11 -3.71 7.16
CA VAL A 103 5.85 -4.49 5.95
C VAL A 103 6.80 -5.69 5.86
N ASP A 104 8.08 -5.52 6.18
CA ASP A 104 9.04 -6.63 6.26
C ASP A 104 8.62 -7.69 7.29
N GLU A 105 8.14 -7.26 8.46
CA GLU A 105 7.65 -8.15 9.50
C GLU A 105 6.40 -8.91 9.04
N ILE A 106 5.43 -8.23 8.43
CA ILE A 106 4.23 -8.84 7.85
C ILE A 106 4.61 -9.89 6.81
N LEU A 107 5.51 -9.57 5.87
CA LEU A 107 5.96 -10.50 4.83
C LEU A 107 6.62 -11.74 5.44
N LYS A 108 7.48 -11.55 6.47
CA LYS A 108 8.14 -12.64 7.18
C LYS A 108 7.15 -13.55 7.91
N LEU A 109 6.12 -12.98 8.55
CA LEU A 109 5.09 -13.73 9.27
C LEU A 109 4.23 -14.52 8.27
N LYS A 110 3.71 -13.86 7.23
CA LYS A 110 2.89 -14.48 6.18
C LYS A 110 3.63 -15.53 5.36
N ALA A 111 4.96 -15.41 5.21
CA ALA A 111 5.78 -16.43 4.57
C ALA A 111 5.89 -17.72 5.40
N LYS A 112 5.80 -17.63 6.74
CA LYS A 112 5.79 -18.80 7.63
C LYS A 112 4.39 -19.40 7.76
N ASP A 113 3.38 -18.55 7.86
CA ASP A 113 1.98 -18.92 7.98
C ASP A 113 1.10 -17.86 7.29
N SER A 114 0.51 -18.20 6.15
CA SER A 114 -0.33 -17.28 5.38
C SER A 114 -1.59 -16.84 6.14
N THR A 115 -2.00 -17.60 7.15
CA THR A 115 -3.18 -17.33 7.98
C THR A 115 -2.87 -16.52 9.24
N PHE A 116 -1.59 -16.23 9.51
CA PHE A 116 -1.18 -15.44 10.68
C PHE A 116 -1.93 -14.09 10.72
N ASP A 117 -2.53 -13.76 11.85
CA ASP A 117 -3.24 -12.50 12.06
C ASP A 117 -2.23 -11.35 12.15
N ILE A 118 -2.39 -10.36 11.26
CA ILE A 118 -1.52 -9.20 11.15
C ILE A 118 -2.23 -7.88 11.48
N SER A 119 -3.49 -7.92 11.95
CA SER A 119 -4.29 -6.71 12.17
C SER A 119 -3.65 -5.71 13.15
N VAL A 120 -2.84 -6.19 14.09
CA VAL A 120 -2.07 -5.32 15.01
C VAL A 120 -0.97 -4.55 14.27
N LEU A 121 -0.31 -5.16 13.29
CA LEU A 121 0.73 -4.52 12.48
C LEU A 121 0.11 -3.55 11.47
N GLU A 122 -1.02 -3.93 10.86
CA GLU A 122 -1.80 -3.07 9.97
C GLU A 122 -2.27 -1.80 10.71
N SER A 123 -2.84 -1.94 11.91
CA SER A 123 -3.23 -0.78 12.73
C SER A 123 -2.05 0.12 13.12
N GLN A 124 -0.84 -0.42 13.25
CA GLN A 124 0.37 0.40 13.45
C GLN A 124 0.72 1.19 12.19
N ILE A 125 0.61 0.59 11.01
CA ILE A 125 0.78 1.28 9.73
C ILE A 125 -0.25 2.40 9.59
N ASP A 126 -1.52 2.15 9.91
CA ASP A 126 -2.57 3.18 9.85
C ASP A 126 -2.21 4.41 10.69
N LYS A 127 -1.80 4.20 11.94
CA LYS A 127 -1.37 5.29 12.83
C LYS A 127 -0.18 6.07 12.29
N LEU A 128 0.75 5.41 11.59
CA LEU A 128 1.89 6.05 10.96
C LEU A 128 1.45 6.87 9.73
N VAL A 129 0.52 6.36 8.94
CA VAL A 129 -0.04 7.09 7.79
C VAL A 129 -0.84 8.30 8.26
N TYR A 130 -1.65 8.18 9.32
CA TYR A 130 -2.35 9.34 9.90
C TYR A 130 -1.37 10.46 10.30
N LYS A 131 -0.21 10.08 10.88
CA LYS A 131 0.85 11.05 11.23
C LYS A 131 1.46 11.72 10.00
N LEU A 132 1.61 11.03 8.87
CA LEU A 132 2.12 11.65 7.63
C LEU A 132 1.24 12.80 7.14
N TYR A 133 -0.06 12.76 7.43
CA TYR A 133 -1.02 13.80 7.07
C TYR A 133 -1.42 14.71 8.24
N ASN A 134 -0.84 14.51 9.43
CA ASN A 134 -1.21 15.22 10.66
C ASN A 134 -2.71 15.14 10.99
N LEU A 135 -3.34 13.98 10.75
CA LEU A 135 -4.76 13.81 11.03
C LEU A 135 -5.05 13.88 12.53
N ASN A 136 -6.13 14.57 12.87
CA ASN A 136 -6.61 14.68 14.23
C ASN A 136 -7.63 13.57 14.58
N GLN A 137 -7.98 13.46 15.87
CA GLN A 137 -8.87 12.41 16.35
C GLN A 137 -10.29 12.47 15.76
N SER A 138 -10.80 13.65 15.42
CA SER A 138 -12.11 13.75 14.75
C SER A 138 -12.06 13.26 13.31
N GLU A 139 -10.98 13.52 12.59
CA GLU A 139 -10.76 13.03 11.23
C GLU A 139 -10.56 11.51 11.21
N ILE A 140 -9.75 10.98 12.12
CA ILE A 140 -9.53 9.53 12.25
C ILE A 140 -10.86 8.79 12.51
N LYS A 141 -11.73 9.34 13.35
CA LYS A 141 -13.06 8.76 13.61
C LYS A 141 -13.97 8.72 12.39
N ILE A 142 -13.76 9.57 11.39
CA ILE A 142 -14.52 9.53 10.13
C ILE A 142 -14.01 8.35 9.27
N ILE A 143 -12.70 8.10 9.29
CA ILE A 143 -12.03 7.05 8.52
C ILE A 143 -12.33 5.66 9.08
N GLU A 144 -12.32 5.50 10.41
CA GLU A 144 -12.48 4.20 11.09
C GLU A 144 -13.93 3.82 11.40
N LYS A 145 -14.90 4.55 10.85
CA LYS A 145 -16.33 4.35 11.10
C LYS A 145 -16.87 3.15 10.34
#